data_AF-A0A538DFU1-F1
#
_entry.id   AF-A0A538DFU1-F1
#
_cell.length_a   1.000
_cell.length_b   1.000
_cell.length_c   1.000
_cell.angle_alpha   90.00
_cell.angle_beta   90.00
_cell.angle_gamma   90.00
#
_symmetry.space_group_name_H-M   'P 1'
#
loop_
_entity.id
_entity.type
_entity.pdbx_description
1 polymer ?
#
loop_
_entity_poly.entity_id
_entity_poly.type
_entity_poly.pdbx_seq_one_letter_code
_entity_poly.pdbx_strand_id
1 'polypeptide(L)'
;MRIRFKFHDNAKPGARAEVLDGLPADAERLFPAETDPELAALYVTAVADADGAEALQHLQRSAAVEFAEPEPERRLHLPEELEGD
;
A
#
# COMPACT_ATOMS: atom_id res chain seq x y z
N MET A 1 12.23 6.67 -0.91
CA MET A 1 11.39 5.44 -0.96
C MET A 1 10.01 5.74 -1.56
N ARG A 2 9.32 4.73 -2.13
CA ARG A 2 7.95 4.87 -2.63
C ARG A 2 7.02 3.89 -1.88
N ILE A 3 5.99 4.40 -1.23
CA ILE A 3 5.03 3.61 -0.45
C ILE A 3 3.72 3.56 -1.21
N ARG A 4 3.22 2.34 -1.45
CA ARG A 4 1.90 2.09 -2.05
C ARG A 4 0.96 1.59 -0.98
N PHE A 5 -0.25 2.13 -0.95
CA PHE A 5 -1.26 1.77 0.02
C PHE A 5 -2.65 1.91 -0.59
N LYS A 6 -3.63 1.20 -0.03
CA LYS A 6 -5.03 1.26 -0.44
C LYS A 6 -5.84 1.87 0.70
N PHE A 7 -6.83 2.69 0.39
CA PHE A 7 -7.86 3.02 1.38
C PHE A 7 -8.90 1.92 1.45
N HIS A 8 -9.38 1.61 2.64
CA HIS A 8 -10.51 0.71 2.80
C HIS A 8 -11.74 1.29 2.08
N ASP A 9 -12.55 0.43 1.45
CA ASP A 9 -13.80 0.84 0.79
C ASP A 9 -14.75 1.63 1.70
N ASN A 10 -14.73 1.35 3.01
CA ASN A 10 -15.55 2.04 4.01
C ASN A 10 -14.90 3.29 4.61
N ALA A 11 -13.67 3.63 4.23
CA ALA A 11 -12.95 4.77 4.77
C ALA A 11 -13.68 6.07 4.39
N LYS A 12 -14.15 6.81 5.40
CA LYS A 12 -14.87 8.07 5.21
C LYS A 12 -13.95 9.13 4.58
N PRO A 13 -14.48 10.05 3.75
CA PRO A 13 -13.68 11.10 3.12
C PRO A 13 -12.81 11.90 4.11
N GLY A 14 -13.34 12.24 5.29
CA GLY A 14 -12.57 12.94 6.32
C GLY A 14 -11.39 12.12 6.89
N ALA A 15 -11.57 10.81 7.07
CA ALA A 15 -10.49 9.94 7.51
C ALA A 15 -9.43 9.76 6.41
N ARG A 16 -9.84 9.74 5.14
CA ARG A 16 -8.91 9.74 4.00
C ARG A 16 -8.08 11.02 3.99
N ALA A 17 -8.72 12.17 4.16
CA ALA A 17 -8.03 13.46 4.23
C ALA A 17 -7.03 13.51 5.38
N GLU A 18 -7.41 13.07 6.59
CA GLU A 18 -6.52 13.04 7.76
C GLU A 18 -5.26 12.18 7.52
N VAL A 19 -5.41 11.03 6.84
CA VAL A 19 -4.26 10.21 6.45
C VAL A 19 -3.34 10.95 5.49
N LEU A 20 -3.92 11.56 4.45
CA LEU A 20 -3.16 12.29 3.42
C LEU A 20 -2.44 13.51 3.99
N ASP A 21 -3.11 14.29 4.83
CA ASP A 21 -2.55 15.48 5.49
C ASP A 21 -1.42 15.15 6.47
N GLY A 22 -1.43 13.94 7.04
CA GLY A 22 -0.39 13.45 7.94
C GLY A 22 0.85 12.87 7.24
N LEU A 23 0.87 12.79 5.91
CA LEU A 23 2.04 12.32 5.17
C LEU A 23 3.08 13.44 5.00
N PRO A 24 4.38 13.13 5.07
CA PRO A 24 5.44 14.11 4.88
C PRO A 24 5.59 14.55 3.41
N ALA A 25 4.89 13.90 2.48
CA ALA A 25 4.87 14.23 1.06
C ALA A 25 3.49 13.95 0.47
N ASP A 26 3.17 14.64 -0.63
CA ASP A 26 1.92 14.43 -1.35
C ASP A 26 1.76 12.97 -1.79
N ALA A 27 0.52 12.47 -1.70
CA ALA A 27 0.15 11.17 -2.24
C ALA A 27 -0.74 11.34 -3.46
N GLU A 28 -0.46 10.56 -4.48
CA GLU A 28 -1.16 10.59 -5.75
C GLU A 28 -1.97 9.30 -5.92
N ARG A 29 -3.12 9.39 -6.60
CA ARG A 29 -3.85 8.19 -7.02
C ARG A 29 -3.03 7.43 -8.05
N LEU A 30 -2.85 6.13 -7.82
CA LEU A 30 -2.14 5.26 -8.77
C LEU A 30 -2.96 5.03 -10.04
N PHE A 31 -4.29 5.02 -9.92
CA PHE A 31 -5.22 4.87 -11.04
C PHE A 31 -6.20 6.05 -11.07
N PRO A 32 -6.09 6.95 -12.06
CA PRO A 32 -6.96 8.12 -12.16
C PRO A 32 -8.36 7.82 -12.73
N ALA A 33 -8.57 6.63 -13.32
CA ALA A 33 -9.84 6.25 -13.92
C ALA A 33 -10.81 5.66 -12.88
N GLU A 34 -11.93 6.35 -12.65
CA GLU A 34 -12.93 6.04 -11.61
C GLU A 34 -13.85 4.85 -11.96
N THR A 35 -13.62 4.17 -13.08
CA THR A 35 -14.47 3.06 -13.53
C THR A 35 -14.35 1.83 -12.65
N ASP A 36 -13.29 1.73 -11.86
CA ASP A 36 -13.07 0.66 -10.89
C ASP A 36 -12.82 1.25 -9.48
N PRO A 37 -13.75 1.07 -8.53
CA PRO A 37 -13.64 1.64 -7.20
C PRO A 37 -12.49 1.04 -6.37
N GLU A 38 -12.10 -0.22 -6.62
CA GLU A 38 -10.96 -0.84 -5.95
C GLU A 38 -9.65 -0.20 -6.40
N LEU A 39 -9.50 0.04 -7.71
CA LEU A 39 -8.30 0.69 -8.25
C LEU A 39 -8.25 2.18 -7.89
N ALA A 40 -9.40 2.85 -7.83
CA ALA A 40 -9.50 4.25 -7.42
C ALA A 40 -9.12 4.48 -5.94
N ALA A 41 -9.07 3.42 -5.13
CA ALA A 41 -8.64 3.47 -3.74
C ALA A 41 -7.11 3.35 -3.55
N LEU A 42 -6.34 3.10 -4.62
CA LEU A 42 -4.89 2.94 -4.56
C LEU A 42 -4.15 4.28 -4.67
N TYR A 43 -3.27 4.51 -3.70
CA TYR A 43 -2.43 5.70 -3.61
C TYR A 43 -0.96 5.34 -3.53
N VAL A 44 -0.15 6.31 -3.92
CA VAL A 44 1.30 6.23 -3.82
C VAL A 44 1.88 7.54 -3.34
N THR A 45 2.76 7.47 -2.35
CA THR A 45 3.54 8.61 -1.88
C THR A 45 5.03 8.35 -2.08
N ALA A 46 5.76 9.39 -2.48
CA ALA A 46 7.21 9.37 -2.64
C ALA A 46 7.83 10.18 -1.51
N VAL A 47 8.49 9.50 -0.59
CA VAL A 47 9.07 10.09 0.63
C VAL A 47 10.58 9.95 0.62
N ALA A 48 11.29 10.87 1.25
CA ALA A 48 12.73 10.71 1.49
C ALA A 48 12.96 9.48 2.39
N ASP A 49 14.12 8.83 2.26
CA ASP A 49 14.39 7.61 3.03
C ASP A 49 14.45 7.87 4.54
N ALA A 50 14.84 9.08 4.95
CA ALA A 50 14.83 9.51 6.36
C ALA A 50 13.40 9.53 6.95
N ASP A 51 12.40 9.91 6.15
CA ASP A 51 11.01 10.06 6.58
C ASP A 51 10.17 8.80 6.27
N GLY A 52 10.75 7.82 5.58
CA GLY A 52 10.04 6.64 5.11
C GLY A 52 9.47 5.77 6.23
N ALA A 53 10.20 5.65 7.34
CA ALA A 53 9.75 4.87 8.50
C ALA A 53 8.58 5.54 9.23
N GLU A 54 8.61 6.87 9.35
CA GLU A 54 7.54 7.66 9.97
C GLU A 54 6.27 7.60 9.11
N ALA A 55 6.40 7.83 7.79
CA ALA A 55 5.29 7.72 6.85
C ALA A 55 4.65 6.33 6.87
N LEU A 56 5.46 5.27 6.89
CA LEU A 56 4.95 3.90 6.96
C LEU A 56 4.22 3.63 8.28
N GLN A 57 4.77 4.10 9.40
CA GLN A 57 4.16 3.93 10.72
C GLN A 57 2.85 4.70 10.86
N HIS A 58 2.77 5.91 10.29
CA HIS A 58 1.52 6.69 10.21
C HIS A 58 0.44 5.93 9.45
N LEU A 59 0.76 5.42 8.27
CA LEU A 59 -0.16 4.64 7.45
C LEU A 59 -0.61 3.35 8.17
N GLN A 60 0.30 2.63 8.82
CA GLN A 60 -0.02 1.39 9.55
C GLN A 60 -0.91 1.60 10.78
N ARG A 61 -0.87 2.78 11.40
CA ARG A 61 -1.74 3.12 12.53
C ARG A 61 -3.15 3.51 12.10
N SER A 62 -3.34 3.86 10.83
CA SER A 62 -4.64 4.30 10.34
C SER A 62 -5.55 3.12 10.05
N ALA A 63 -6.71 3.09 10.71
CA ALA A 63 -7.77 2.12 10.41
C ALA A 63 -8.42 2.35 9.02
N ALA A 64 -8.13 3.48 8.37
CA ALA A 64 -8.62 3.78 7.03
C ALA A 64 -7.74 3.16 5.93
N VAL A 65 -6.53 2.71 6.26
CA VAL A 65 -5.56 2.17 5.30
C VAL A 65 -5.56 0.65 5.38
N GLU A 66 -5.65 0.03 4.21
CA GLU A 66 -5.44 -1.39 4.01
C GLU A 66 -4.09 -1.58 3.31
N PHE A 67 -3.16 -2.23 4.01
CA PHE A 67 -1.98 -2.76 3.36
C PHE A 67 -2.32 -4.13 2.79
N ALA A 68 -1.91 -4.39 1.55
CA ALA A 68 -1.93 -5.75 1.05
C ALA A 68 -1.12 -6.62 2.02
N GLU A 69 -1.73 -7.68 2.55
CA GLU A 69 -1.00 -8.67 3.33
C GLU A 69 0.21 -9.11 2.51
N PRO A 70 1.39 -9.30 3.13
CA PRO A 70 2.53 -9.84 2.42
C PRO A 70 2.10 -11.15 1.77
N GLU A 71 2.22 -11.24 0.43
CA GLU A 71 1.94 -12.50 -0.26
C GLU A 71 2.75 -13.61 0.43
N PRO A 72 2.13 -14.74 0.78
CA PRO A 72 2.86 -15.84 1.39
C PRO A 72 4.04 -16.20 0.48
N GLU A 73 5.21 -16.40 1.08
CA GLU A 73 6.41 -16.79 0.34
C GLU A 73 6.08 -17.98 -0.55
N ARG A 74 6.01 -17.76 -1.87
CA ARG A 74 5.81 -18.84 -2.84
C ARG A 74 7.10 -19.63 -2.92
N ARG A 75 7.26 -20.62 -2.03
CA ARG A 75 8.29 -21.64 -2.20
C ARG A 75 7.85 -22.53 -3.36
N LEU A 76 8.58 -22.48 -4.46
CA LEU A 76 8.54 -23.52 -5.47
C LEU A 76 9.02 -24.81 -4.82
N HIS A 77 8.08 -25.68 -4.44
CA HIS A 77 8.39 -27.07 -4.18
C HIS A 77 8.68 -27.70 -5.54
N LEU A 78 9.96 -27.78 -5.92
CA LEU A 78 10.36 -28.60 -7.04
C LEU A 78 9.98 -30.05 -6.69
N PRO A 79 9.26 -30.79 -7.55
CA PRO A 79 9.06 -32.21 -7.34
C PRO A 79 10.42 -32.91 -7.31
N GLU A 80 10.59 -33.92 -6.45
CA GLU A 80 11.83 -34.70 -6.26
C GLU A 80 12.38 -35.31 -7.56
N GLU A 81 11.59 -35.33 -8.64
CA GLU A 81 11.95 -35.80 -9.98
C GLU A 81 12.97 -34.91 -10.72
N LEU A 82 13.37 -33.76 -10.16
CA LEU A 82 14.32 -32.80 -10.78
C LEU A 82 15.65 -32.65 -10.02
N GLU A 83 15.90 -33.40 -8.95
CA GLU A 83 17.15 -33.34 -8.15
C GLU A 83 18.28 -34.28 -8.64
N GLY A 84 18.34 -34.58 -9.96
CA GLY A 84 19.36 -35.46 -10.51
C GLY A 84 20.04 -34.91 -11.78
N ASP A 85 21.25 -34.40 -11.62
CA ASP A 85 22.45 -34.83 -12.38
C ASP A 85 23.72 -34.56 -11.55
#